data_AF-A0AAE1P8S9-F1
#
_entry.id   AF-A0AAE1P8S9-F1
#
_cell.length_a   1.000
_cell.length_b   1.000
_cell.length_c   1.000
_cell.angle_alpha   90.00
_cell.angle_beta   90.00
_cell.angle_gamma   90.00
#
_symmetry.space_group_name_H-M   'P 1'
#
loop_
_entity.id
_entity.type
_entity.pdbx_description
1 polymer ?
#
loop_
_entity_poly.entity_id
_entity_poly.type
_entity_poly.pdbx_seq_one_letter_code
_entity_poly.pdbx_strand_id
1 'polypeptide(L)'
;MAPSAVVAVLSIILFVPSPVIPIPASFAEGILVLSTTPSPGGGSKVPLVTNDLKLNLAVNQLAILHLLRQVASGNKCEGMSAMGRDDLEEVQRLREELASLLDTQCPLRDSVAQVRNRQEAMSHNQQKLENYVKDINASNNNLNGTLSQVRTTVLKMSSNLLNIQADIKKLQEQIVMKEQDTQKHSSTAQLHDGKFSFNDLLILGSRIPDAMIASL
;
A
#
# COMPACT_ATOMS: atom_id res chain seq x y z
N MET A 1 12.12 -16.59 -37.49
CA MET A 1 10.92 -15.83 -37.08
C MET A 1 11.00 -15.60 -35.56
N ALA A 2 10.60 -14.41 -35.11
CA ALA A 2 11.23 -13.66 -34.01
C ALA A 2 11.16 -14.26 -32.57
N PRO A 3 12.27 -14.27 -31.80
CA PRO A 3 12.27 -14.54 -30.36
C PRO A 3 11.94 -13.31 -29.49
N SER A 4 11.59 -12.17 -30.10
CA SER A 4 11.50 -10.88 -29.41
C SER A 4 10.21 -10.65 -28.60
N ALA A 5 9.18 -11.48 -28.79
CA ALA A 5 7.87 -11.26 -28.14
C ALA A 5 7.81 -11.77 -26.70
N VAL A 6 8.56 -12.85 -26.37
CA VAL A 6 8.49 -13.48 -25.03
C VAL A 6 9.22 -12.65 -23.97
N VAL A 7 10.30 -11.97 -24.35
CA VAL A 7 11.05 -11.07 -23.45
C VAL A 7 10.25 -9.79 -23.14
N ALA A 8 9.47 -9.29 -24.10
CA ALA A 8 8.64 -8.10 -23.92
C ALA A 8 7.51 -8.32 -22.90
N VAL A 9 6.93 -9.53 -22.86
CA VAL A 9 5.87 -9.87 -21.89
C VAL A 9 6.42 -10.00 -20.47
N LEU A 10 7.66 -10.49 -20.30
CA LEU A 10 8.29 -10.56 -18.97
C LEU A 10 8.61 -9.17 -18.39
N SER A 11 8.99 -8.20 -19.22
CA SER A 11 9.31 -6.84 -18.77
C SER A 11 8.09 -6.03 -18.34
N ILE A 12 6.91 -6.32 -18.90
CA ILE A 12 5.65 -5.60 -18.56
C ILE A 12 5.08 -6.08 -17.22
N ILE A 13 5.33 -7.32 -16.81
CA ILE A 13 4.80 -7.88 -15.55
C ILE A 13 5.59 -7.38 -14.32
N LEU A 14 6.81 -6.86 -14.49
CA LEU A 14 7.65 -6.35 -13.40
C LEU A 14 7.50 -4.85 -13.14
N PHE A 15 6.72 -4.12 -13.93
CA PHE A 15 6.51 -2.68 -13.78
C PHE A 15 5.02 -2.37 -13.57
N VAL A 16 4.50 -2.74 -12.40
CA VAL A 16 3.21 -2.23 -11.92
C VAL A 16 3.50 -0.97 -11.09
N PRO A 17 3.30 0.25 -11.61
CA PRO A 17 3.39 1.45 -10.80
C PRO A 17 2.30 1.37 -9.72
N SER A 18 2.68 1.63 -8.46
CA SER A 18 1.76 1.63 -7.34
C SER A 18 0.56 2.56 -7.62
N PRO A 19 -0.68 2.16 -7.33
CA PRO A 19 -1.81 3.05 -7.49
C PRO A 19 -1.68 4.20 -6.50
N VAL A 20 -1.44 5.40 -7.02
CA VAL A 20 -1.62 6.66 -6.29
C VAL A 20 -3.11 6.78 -6.01
N ILE A 21 -3.52 6.41 -4.80
CA ILE A 21 -4.90 6.62 -4.34
C ILE A 21 -5.10 8.14 -4.23
N PRO A 22 -6.07 8.72 -4.95
CA PRO A 22 -6.35 10.14 -4.83
C PRO A 22 -6.92 10.41 -3.44
N ILE A 23 -6.14 11.12 -2.61
CA ILE A 23 -6.64 11.70 -1.37
C ILE A 23 -7.69 12.76 -1.77
N PRO A 24 -8.94 12.69 -1.27
CA PRO A 24 -9.95 13.68 -1.61
C PRO A 24 -9.50 15.08 -1.19
N ALA A 25 -9.64 16.04 -2.12
CA ALA A 25 -9.20 17.43 -1.99
C ALA A 25 -9.80 18.20 -0.79
N SER A 26 -10.80 17.61 -0.10
CA SER A 26 -11.35 18.15 1.15
C SER A 26 -10.41 18.03 2.37
N PHE A 27 -9.21 17.42 2.22
CA PHE A 27 -8.19 17.32 3.26
C PHE A 27 -7.08 18.39 3.17
N ALA A 28 -7.06 19.22 2.13
CA ALA A 28 -5.94 20.13 1.86
C ALA A 28 -5.91 21.42 2.71
N GLU A 29 -7.01 21.79 3.39
CA GLU A 29 -7.07 23.05 4.16
C GLU A 29 -6.67 22.91 5.64
N GLY A 30 -6.28 21.72 6.10
CA GLY A 30 -5.90 21.48 7.51
C GLY A 30 -4.41 21.32 7.77
N ILE A 31 -3.56 21.23 6.74
CA ILE A 31 -2.15 20.87 6.89
C ILE A 31 -1.26 22.12 6.75
N LEU A 32 -1.37 23.02 7.73
CA LEU A 32 -0.26 23.91 8.05
C LEU A 32 0.70 23.13 8.96
N VAL A 33 1.69 22.53 8.31
CA VAL A 33 3.05 22.21 8.78
C VAL A 33 3.31 22.44 10.27
N LEU A 34 3.31 21.34 11.03
CA LEU A 34 4.19 21.17 12.20
C LEU A 34 5.11 19.98 11.89
N SER A 35 6.11 20.23 11.07
CA SER A 35 7.23 19.30 10.88
C SER A 35 8.08 19.28 12.15
N THR A 36 7.72 18.39 13.08
CA THR A 36 8.66 17.84 14.04
C THR A 36 8.51 16.33 13.98
N THR A 37 9.55 15.66 13.50
CA THR A 37 9.62 14.20 13.42
C THR A 37 9.49 13.60 14.82
N PRO A 38 8.52 12.70 15.10
CA PRO A 38 8.53 11.99 16.36
C PRO A 38 9.42 10.75 16.24
N SER A 39 10.44 10.71 17.09
CA SER A 39 11.17 9.49 17.47
C SER A 39 10.18 8.45 18.03
N PRO A 40 10.35 7.14 17.75
CA PRO A 40 9.43 6.11 18.19
C PRO A 40 9.71 5.77 19.66
N GLY A 41 9.12 6.53 20.56
CA GLY A 41 9.23 6.27 22.00
C GLY A 41 8.97 7.51 22.83
N GLY A 42 7.71 7.77 23.16
CA GLY A 42 7.36 8.82 24.11
C GLY A 42 5.96 9.35 23.87
N GLY A 43 5.07 9.12 24.83
CA GLY A 43 3.72 9.68 24.83
C GLY A 43 3.78 11.19 24.73
N SER A 44 3.51 11.72 23.55
CA SER A 44 3.46 13.16 23.30
C SER A 44 2.13 13.68 23.84
N LYS A 45 2.12 13.99 25.15
CA LYS A 45 1.14 14.90 25.73
C LYS A 45 1.29 16.21 24.97
N VAL A 46 0.25 16.64 24.24
CA VAL A 46 0.11 18.01 23.75
C VAL A 46 -0.39 18.86 24.93
N PRO A 47 0.43 19.70 25.60
CA PRO A 47 -0.02 20.39 26.79
C PRO A 47 0.13 21.92 26.69
N LEU A 48 0.55 22.49 25.55
CA LEU A 48 0.94 23.91 25.55
C LEU A 48 -0.27 24.85 25.74
N VAL A 49 -1.34 24.66 24.96
CA VAL A 49 -2.49 25.59 25.00
C VAL A 49 -3.37 25.40 26.25
N THR A 50 -3.47 24.17 26.77
CA THR A 50 -4.26 23.89 27.98
C THR A 50 -3.56 24.35 29.25
N ASN A 51 -2.23 24.42 29.26
CA ASN A 51 -1.48 24.89 30.43
C ASN A 51 -1.64 26.40 30.63
N ASP A 52 -1.60 27.19 29.57
CA ASP A 52 -1.75 28.65 29.67
C ASP A 52 -3.16 29.06 30.14
N LEU A 53 -4.19 28.38 29.65
CA LEU A 53 -5.57 28.61 30.09
C LEU A 53 -5.80 28.17 31.55
N LYS A 54 -5.23 27.03 31.95
CA LYS A 54 -5.31 26.55 33.35
C LYS A 54 -4.55 27.48 34.30
N LEU A 55 -3.40 27.98 33.87
CA LEU A 55 -2.59 28.91 34.64
C LEU A 55 -3.34 30.23 34.83
N ASN A 56 -3.91 30.80 33.77
CA ASN A 56 -4.72 32.02 33.86
C ASN A 56 -5.97 31.84 34.75
N LEU A 57 -6.66 30.70 34.65
CA LEU A 57 -7.79 30.42 35.54
C LEU A 57 -7.36 30.30 37.01
N ALA A 58 -6.21 29.65 37.28
CA ALA A 58 -5.66 29.51 38.62
C ALA A 58 -5.20 30.85 39.21
N VAL A 59 -4.57 31.70 38.39
CA VAL A 59 -4.17 33.06 38.78
C VAL A 59 -5.41 33.91 39.12
N ASN A 60 -6.47 33.86 38.30
CA ASN A 60 -7.72 34.58 38.59
C ASN A 60 -8.43 34.06 39.85
N GLN A 61 -8.44 32.74 40.09
CA GLN A 61 -8.98 32.16 41.33
C GLN A 61 -8.19 32.59 42.56
N LEU A 62 -6.87 32.69 42.46
CA LEU A 62 -6.00 33.15 43.55
C LEU A 62 -6.21 34.64 43.85
N ALA A 63 -6.37 35.47 42.81
CA ALA A 63 -6.69 36.89 42.95
C ALA A 63 -8.04 37.10 43.68
N ILE A 64 -9.08 36.36 43.28
CA ILE A 64 -10.40 36.39 43.93
C ILE A 64 -10.29 36.01 45.42
N LEU A 65 -9.55 34.94 45.75
CA LEU A 65 -9.35 34.52 47.14
C LEU A 65 -8.58 35.56 47.97
N HIS A 66 -7.61 36.25 47.36
CA HIS A 66 -6.87 37.31 48.03
C HIS A 66 -7.77 38.51 48.37
N LEU A 67 -8.60 38.95 47.41
CA LEU A 67 -9.58 40.02 47.61
C LEU A 67 -10.62 39.64 48.69
N LEU A 68 -11.17 38.42 48.64
CA LEU A 68 -12.10 37.93 49.66
C LEU A 68 -11.47 37.87 51.05
N ARG A 69 -10.18 37.49 51.14
CA ARG A 69 -9.43 37.49 52.40
C ARG A 69 -9.21 38.91 52.93
N GLN A 70 -8.87 39.88 52.08
CA GLN A 70 -8.70 41.28 52.48
C GLN A 70 -10.00 41.87 53.04
N VAL A 71 -11.13 41.65 52.33
CA VAL A 71 -12.46 42.06 52.79
C VAL A 71 -12.85 41.37 54.10
N ALA A 72 -12.53 40.08 54.27
CA ALA A 72 -12.81 39.36 55.51
C ALA A 72 -11.92 39.80 56.69
N SER A 73 -10.66 40.20 56.44
CA SER A 73 -9.75 40.68 57.48
C SER A 73 -10.07 42.08 57.99
N GLY A 74 -10.74 42.92 57.19
CA GLY A 74 -11.22 44.24 57.62
C GLY A 74 -12.34 44.20 58.67
N ASN A 75 -12.96 43.03 58.90
CA ASN A 75 -14.04 42.85 59.89
C ASN A 75 -13.54 42.53 61.31
N LYS A 76 -12.23 42.51 61.58
CA LYS A 76 -11.65 42.37 62.93
C LYS A 76 -11.20 43.72 63.49
N CYS A 77 -12.13 44.65 63.68
CA CYS A 77 -11.90 45.86 64.45
C CYS A 77 -13.03 46.03 65.47
N GLU A 78 -12.80 45.54 66.69
CA GLU A 78 -13.48 46.00 67.90
C GLU A 78 -13.15 47.50 68.07
N GLY A 79 -13.97 48.36 67.46
CA GLY A 79 -13.76 49.81 67.42
C GLY A 79 -14.57 50.52 66.33
N MET A 80 -15.86 50.20 66.20
CA MET A 80 -16.74 50.67 65.11
C MET A 80 -17.21 52.14 65.23
N SER A 81 -16.33 53.14 65.30
CA SER A 81 -16.80 54.55 65.22
C SER A 81 -15.98 55.50 64.35
N ALA A 82 -15.02 54.99 63.58
CA ALA A 82 -14.38 55.78 62.54
C ALA A 82 -13.85 54.87 61.43
N MET A 83 -14.75 54.26 60.65
CA MET A 83 -14.36 53.81 59.31
C MET A 83 -14.22 55.08 58.47
N GLY A 84 -12.99 55.45 58.13
CA GLY A 84 -12.71 56.63 57.33
C GLY A 84 -13.32 56.48 55.94
N ARG A 85 -13.63 57.59 55.26
CA ARG A 85 -14.08 57.56 53.85
C ARG A 85 -13.13 56.75 52.97
N ASP A 86 -11.84 56.77 53.28
CA ASP A 86 -10.77 56.08 52.58
C ASP A 86 -10.93 54.53 52.61
N ASP A 87 -11.34 53.96 53.74
CA ASP A 87 -11.58 52.51 53.86
C ASP A 87 -12.82 52.07 53.05
N LEU A 88 -13.82 52.95 52.96
CA LEU A 88 -15.04 52.69 52.17
C LEU A 88 -14.75 52.77 50.66
N GLU A 89 -13.93 53.73 50.23
CA GLU A 89 -13.47 53.84 48.84
C GLU A 89 -12.63 52.64 48.42
N GLU A 90 -11.73 52.14 49.30
CA GLU A 90 -10.95 50.94 49.00
C GLU A 90 -11.81 49.68 48.90
N VAL A 91 -12.80 49.50 49.79
CA VAL A 91 -13.76 48.38 49.67
C VAL A 91 -14.58 48.47 48.38
N GLN A 92 -14.96 49.68 47.95
CA GLN A 92 -15.66 49.89 46.68
C GLN A 92 -14.77 49.49 45.49
N ARG A 93 -13.50 49.92 45.50
CA ARG A 93 -12.48 49.60 44.48
C ARG A 93 -12.27 48.09 44.36
N LEU A 94 -12.09 47.39 45.48
CA LEU A 94 -11.90 45.93 45.49
C LEU A 94 -13.15 45.17 45.00
N ARG A 95 -14.37 45.70 45.23
CA ARG A 95 -15.61 45.12 44.69
C ARG A 95 -15.69 45.25 43.17
N GLU A 96 -15.30 46.40 42.61
CA GLU A 96 -15.27 46.62 41.17
C GLU A 96 -14.20 45.75 40.49
N GLU A 97 -13.01 45.63 41.09
CA GLU A 97 -11.98 44.70 40.62
C GLU A 97 -12.47 43.25 40.67
N LEU A 98 -13.14 42.83 41.75
CA LEU A 98 -13.71 41.50 41.87
C LEU A 98 -14.79 41.24 40.81
N ALA A 99 -15.67 42.20 40.56
CA ALA A 99 -16.68 42.10 39.51
C ALA A 99 -16.04 41.93 38.12
N SER A 100 -14.99 42.72 37.82
CA SER A 100 -14.25 42.62 36.56
C SER A 100 -13.55 41.26 36.38
N LEU A 101 -13.01 40.69 37.47
CA LEU A 101 -12.39 39.35 37.45
C LEU A 101 -13.43 38.24 37.24
N LEU A 102 -14.63 38.36 37.83
CA LEU A 102 -15.71 37.41 37.62
C LEU A 102 -16.24 37.48 36.18
N ASP A 103 -16.39 38.68 35.63
CA ASP A 103 -16.82 38.89 34.24
C ASP A 103 -15.83 38.30 33.23
N THR A 104 -14.53 38.32 33.53
CA THR A 104 -13.50 37.65 32.68
C THR A 104 -13.39 36.15 32.92
N GLN A 105 -13.79 35.65 34.10
CA GLN A 105 -13.72 34.22 34.41
C GLN A 105 -14.76 33.39 33.65
N CYS A 106 -15.98 33.90 33.49
CA CYS A 106 -17.06 33.23 32.74
C CYS A 106 -16.66 32.87 31.29
N PRO A 107 -16.21 33.81 30.44
CA PRO A 107 -15.82 33.51 29.06
C PRO A 107 -14.59 32.59 28.98
N LEU A 108 -13.67 32.66 29.96
CA LEU A 108 -12.54 31.73 30.04
C LEU A 108 -13.00 30.29 30.31
N ARG A 109 -13.99 30.08 31.18
CA ARG A 109 -14.57 28.75 31.43
C ARG A 109 -15.22 28.19 30.17
N ASP A 110 -15.97 29.00 29.44
CA ASP A 110 -16.61 28.59 28.19
C ASP A 110 -15.58 28.26 27.11
N SER A 111 -14.52 29.06 26.99
CA SER A 111 -13.40 28.81 26.09
C SER A 111 -12.69 27.48 26.42
N VAL A 112 -12.43 27.21 27.70
CA VAL A 112 -11.86 25.92 28.15
C VAL A 112 -12.78 24.75 27.80
N ALA A 113 -14.09 24.90 28.00
CA ALA A 113 -15.06 23.87 27.63
C ALA A 113 -15.06 23.60 26.11
N GLN A 114 -15.00 24.65 25.28
CA GLN A 114 -14.90 24.51 23.82
C GLN A 114 -13.61 23.81 23.39
N VAL A 115 -12.47 24.19 23.97
CA VAL A 115 -11.18 23.53 23.68
C VAL A 115 -11.24 22.05 24.03
N ARG A 116 -11.84 21.70 25.18
CA ARG A 116 -12.03 20.31 25.60
C ARG A 116 -12.87 19.52 24.60
N ASN A 117 -14.01 20.06 24.19
CA ASN A 117 -14.89 19.40 23.22
C ASN A 117 -14.17 19.19 21.87
N ARG A 118 -13.38 20.16 21.41
CA ARG A 118 -12.55 20.01 20.20
C ARG A 118 -11.47 18.94 20.38
N GLN A 119 -10.83 18.88 21.54
CA GLN A 119 -9.84 17.85 21.84
C GLN A 119 -10.46 16.45 21.83
N GLU A 120 -11.65 16.27 22.40
CA GLU A 120 -12.39 15.00 22.37
C GLU A 120 -12.76 14.59 20.93
N ALA A 121 -13.23 15.54 20.13
CA ALA A 121 -13.52 15.30 18.71
C ALA A 121 -12.26 14.91 17.91
N MET A 122 -11.14 15.58 18.14
CA MET A 122 -9.85 15.22 17.52
C MET A 122 -9.39 13.83 17.95
N SER A 123 -9.51 13.48 19.23
CA SER A 123 -9.17 12.15 19.75
C SER A 123 -10.00 11.05 19.09
N HIS A 124 -11.31 11.28 18.92
CA HIS A 124 -12.19 10.34 18.22
C HIS A 124 -11.80 10.16 16.75
N ASN A 125 -11.49 11.26 16.07
CA ASN A 125 -11.02 11.20 14.68
C ASN A 125 -9.68 10.47 14.58
N GLN A 126 -8.73 10.72 15.48
CA GLN A 126 -7.47 9.99 15.52
C GLN A 126 -7.71 8.48 15.63
N GLN A 127 -8.60 8.04 16.54
CA GLN A 127 -8.93 6.63 16.69
C GLN A 127 -9.54 6.02 15.41
N LYS A 128 -10.38 6.79 14.70
CA LYS A 128 -10.89 6.36 13.39
C LYS A 128 -9.78 6.19 12.36
N LEU A 129 -8.85 7.15 12.28
CA LEU A 129 -7.71 7.05 11.37
C LEU A 129 -6.82 5.83 11.69
N GLU A 130 -6.56 5.56 12.98
CA GLU A 130 -5.80 4.38 13.40
C GLU A 130 -6.47 3.07 12.94
N ASN A 131 -7.80 2.98 13.05
CA ASN A 131 -8.55 1.83 12.55
C ASN A 131 -8.46 1.71 11.02
N TYR A 132 -8.62 2.81 10.28
CA TYR A 132 -8.46 2.78 8.82
C TYR A 132 -7.06 2.33 8.38
N VAL A 133 -6.01 2.81 9.06
CA VAL A 133 -4.63 2.37 8.79
C VAL A 133 -4.47 0.87 9.05
N LYS A 134 -5.07 0.36 10.13
CA LYS A 134 -5.06 -1.06 10.45
C LYS A 134 -5.74 -1.90 9.36
N ASP A 135 -6.89 -1.45 8.86
CA ASP A 135 -7.63 -2.12 7.80
C ASP A 135 -6.85 -2.12 6.46
N ILE A 136 -6.24 -0.99 6.11
CA ILE A 136 -5.37 -0.88 4.92
C ILE A 136 -4.18 -1.84 5.03
N ASN A 137 -3.53 -1.91 6.19
CA ASN A 137 -2.40 -2.81 6.40
C ASN A 137 -2.82 -4.29 6.29
N ALA A 138 -3.98 -4.66 6.84
CA ALA A 138 -4.51 -6.01 6.70
C ALA A 138 -4.80 -6.35 5.22
N SER A 139 -5.42 -5.43 4.49
CA SER A 139 -5.68 -5.59 3.05
C SER A 139 -4.39 -5.74 2.25
N ASN A 140 -3.38 -4.90 2.52
CA ASN A 140 -2.09 -4.95 1.84
C ASN A 140 -1.35 -6.29 2.10
N ASN A 141 -1.42 -6.81 3.33
CA ASN A 141 -0.86 -8.12 3.65
C ASN A 141 -1.54 -9.26 2.87
N ASN A 142 -2.86 -9.20 2.72
CA ASN A 142 -3.61 -10.18 1.92
C ASN A 142 -3.23 -10.10 0.43
N LEU A 143 -3.08 -8.88 -0.11
CA LEU A 143 -2.63 -8.68 -1.49
C LEU A 143 -1.22 -9.22 -1.71
N ASN A 144 -0.28 -8.95 -0.79
CA ASN A 144 1.07 -9.51 -0.85
C ASN A 144 1.07 -11.04 -0.80
N GLY A 145 0.19 -11.63 0.02
CA GLY A 145 -0.02 -13.09 0.06
C GLY A 145 -0.49 -13.63 -1.30
N THR A 146 -1.48 -12.98 -1.89
CA THR A 146 -2.02 -13.34 -3.22
C THR A 146 -0.96 -13.21 -4.31
N LEU A 147 -0.20 -12.11 -4.30
CA LEU A 147 0.87 -11.87 -5.27
C LEU A 147 1.97 -12.94 -5.18
N SER A 148 2.33 -13.35 -3.96
CA SER A 148 3.30 -14.44 -3.74
C SER A 148 2.81 -15.77 -4.34
N GLN A 149 1.53 -16.10 -4.18
CA GLN A 149 0.92 -17.28 -4.77
C GLN A 149 0.93 -17.21 -6.30
N VAL A 150 0.52 -16.08 -6.88
CA VAL A 150 0.56 -15.87 -8.34
C VAL A 150 1.98 -16.04 -8.88
N ARG A 151 2.97 -15.41 -8.24
CA ARG A 151 4.38 -15.54 -8.62
C ARG A 151 4.86 -16.99 -8.62
N THR A 152 4.48 -17.75 -7.60
CA THR A 152 4.80 -19.18 -7.49
C THR A 152 4.17 -19.99 -8.63
N THR A 153 2.90 -19.71 -8.95
CA THR A 153 2.19 -20.37 -10.07
C THR A 153 2.84 -20.04 -11.41
N VAL A 154 3.19 -18.78 -11.66
CA VAL A 154 3.88 -18.36 -12.89
C VAL A 154 5.23 -19.07 -13.04
N LEU A 155 6.02 -19.19 -11.96
CA LEU A 155 7.29 -19.92 -12.00
C LEU A 155 7.09 -21.40 -12.34
N LYS A 156 6.07 -22.06 -11.76
CA LYS A 156 5.72 -23.44 -12.11
C LYS A 156 5.33 -23.58 -13.58
N MET A 157 4.50 -22.68 -14.10
CA MET A 157 4.10 -22.67 -15.51
C MET A 157 5.31 -22.46 -16.43
N SER A 158 6.23 -21.54 -16.08
CA SER A 158 7.46 -21.31 -16.83
C SER A 158 8.36 -22.54 -16.88
N SER A 159 8.52 -23.25 -15.76
CA SER A 159 9.27 -24.52 -15.73
C SER A 159 8.62 -25.59 -16.60
N ASN A 160 7.29 -25.70 -16.58
CA ASN A 160 6.57 -26.67 -17.41
C ASN A 160 6.72 -26.36 -18.90
N LEU A 161 6.68 -25.08 -19.29
CA LEU A 161 6.92 -24.65 -20.68
C LEU A 161 8.32 -25.01 -21.17
N LEU A 162 9.35 -24.83 -20.33
CA LEU A 162 10.72 -25.25 -20.68
C LEU A 162 10.82 -26.76 -20.91
N ASN A 163 10.16 -27.56 -20.07
CA ASN A 163 10.12 -29.01 -20.25
C ASN A 163 9.42 -29.40 -21.55
N ILE A 164 8.26 -28.81 -21.85
CA ILE A 164 7.54 -29.05 -23.11
C ILE A 164 8.41 -28.65 -24.31
N GLN A 165 9.14 -27.54 -24.24
CA GLN A 165 10.03 -27.11 -25.31
C GLN A 165 11.17 -28.11 -25.54
N ALA A 166 11.72 -28.70 -24.47
CA ALA A 166 12.73 -29.75 -24.57
C ALA A 166 12.15 -31.03 -25.21
N ASP A 167 10.94 -31.43 -24.82
CA ASP A 167 10.26 -32.59 -25.39
C ASP A 167 9.94 -32.41 -26.87
N ILE A 168 9.46 -31.22 -27.27
CA ILE A 168 9.24 -30.87 -28.69
C ILE A 168 10.54 -31.01 -29.48
N LYS A 169 11.66 -30.49 -28.95
CA LYS A 169 12.96 -30.59 -29.63
C LYS A 169 13.37 -32.05 -29.81
N LYS A 170 13.19 -32.89 -28.78
CA LYS A 170 13.49 -34.33 -28.84
C LYS A 170 12.62 -35.05 -29.87
N LEU A 171 11.34 -34.71 -29.97
CA LEU A 171 10.44 -35.26 -30.99
C LEU A 171 10.85 -34.83 -32.40
N GLN A 172 11.25 -33.57 -32.59
CA GLN A 172 11.78 -33.10 -33.87
C GLN A 172 13.03 -33.88 -34.30
N GLU A 173 13.97 -34.11 -33.39
CA GLU A 173 15.16 -34.93 -33.65
C GLU A 173 14.79 -36.37 -34.06
N GLN A 174 13.80 -36.98 -33.40
CA GLN A 174 13.32 -38.32 -33.75
C GLN A 174 12.64 -38.37 -35.13
N ILE A 175 11.88 -37.34 -35.50
CA ILE A 175 11.25 -37.26 -36.82
C ILE A 175 12.32 -37.20 -37.91
N VAL A 176 13.32 -36.32 -37.75
CA VAL A 176 14.44 -36.19 -38.71
C VAL A 176 15.18 -37.52 -38.88
N MET A 177 15.46 -38.23 -37.78
CA MET A 177 16.09 -39.57 -37.85
C MET A 177 15.25 -40.57 -38.64
N LYS A 178 13.94 -40.64 -38.40
CA LYS A 178 13.04 -41.56 -39.13
C LYS A 178 12.90 -41.19 -40.61
N GLU A 179 12.91 -39.91 -40.95
CA GLU A 179 12.90 -39.44 -42.34
C GLU A 179 14.19 -39.88 -43.07
N GLN A 180 15.35 -39.78 -42.41
CA GLN A 180 16.60 -40.27 -42.98
C GLN A 180 16.61 -41.79 -43.18
N ASP A 181 16.10 -42.56 -42.21
CA ASP A 181 16.01 -44.02 -42.31
C ASP A 181 15.08 -44.45 -43.45
N THR A 182 13.91 -43.80 -43.59
CA THR A 182 12.97 -44.10 -44.68
C THR A 182 13.55 -43.76 -46.05
N GLN A 183 14.28 -42.64 -46.18
CA GLN A 183 14.95 -42.26 -47.42
C GLN A 183 16.09 -43.23 -47.80
N LYS A 184 16.82 -43.75 -46.81
CA LYS A 184 17.85 -44.78 -47.03
C LYS A 184 17.22 -46.09 -47.52
N HIS A 185 16.12 -46.52 -46.91
CA HIS A 185 15.41 -47.74 -47.32
C HIS A 185 14.78 -47.64 -48.72
N SER A 186 14.21 -46.50 -49.10
CA SER A 186 13.66 -46.31 -50.45
C SER A 186 14.76 -46.35 -51.52
N SER A 187 15.92 -45.78 -51.22
CA SER A 187 17.09 -45.79 -52.12
C SER A 187 17.65 -47.21 -52.32
N THR A 188 17.62 -48.06 -51.29
CA THR A 188 18.01 -49.47 -51.42
C THR A 188 17.00 -50.34 -52.17
N ALA A 189 15.70 -50.03 -52.07
CA ALA A 189 14.66 -50.76 -52.81
C ALA A 189 14.77 -50.52 -54.33
N GLN A 190 15.06 -49.28 -54.75
CA GLN A 190 15.27 -48.96 -56.17
C GLN A 190 16.50 -49.66 -56.79
N LEU A 191 17.53 -49.95 -56.00
CA LEU A 191 18.71 -50.71 -56.46
C LEU A 191 18.44 -52.22 -56.64
N HIS A 192 17.44 -52.77 -55.94
CA HIS A 192 17.08 -54.18 -56.07
C HIS A 192 16.09 -54.43 -57.22
N ASP A 193 15.20 -53.49 -57.51
CA ASP A 193 14.32 -53.55 -58.70
C ASP A 193 15.03 -53.12 -60.00
N GLY A 194 16.14 -52.38 -59.91
CA GLY A 194 16.90 -51.89 -61.05
C GLY A 194 17.85 -52.89 -61.72
N LYS A 195 17.87 -54.18 -61.30
CA LYS A 195 18.78 -55.20 -61.87
C LYS A 195 18.21 -56.04 -63.00
N PHE A 196 16.98 -55.79 -63.43
CA PHE A 196 16.51 -56.25 -64.73
C PHE A 196 15.88 -55.07 -65.44
N SER A 197 16.67 -54.40 -66.29
CA SER A 197 16.10 -53.51 -67.29
C SER A 197 15.18 -54.35 -68.18
N PHE A 198 14.03 -53.81 -68.59
CA PHE A 198 13.15 -54.46 -69.56
C PHE A 198 13.92 -54.80 -70.87
N ASN A 199 15.01 -54.07 -71.16
CA ASN A 199 15.92 -54.40 -72.26
C ASN A 199 16.73 -55.68 -72.01
N ASP A 200 17.07 -56.03 -70.77
CA ASP A 200 17.78 -57.28 -70.45
C ASP A 200 16.85 -58.50 -70.62
N LEU A 201 15.54 -58.33 -70.36
CA LEU A 201 14.50 -59.34 -70.64
C LEU A 201 14.22 -59.51 -72.14
N LEU A 202 14.29 -58.42 -72.93
CA LEU A 202 14.18 -58.48 -74.39
C LEU A 202 15.40 -59.17 -75.06
N ILE A 203 16.58 -59.09 -74.45
CA ILE A 203 17.77 -59.81 -74.91
C ILE A 203 17.66 -61.33 -74.64
N LEU A 204 16.97 -61.76 -73.57
CA LEU A 204 16.67 -63.18 -73.36
C LEU A 204 15.50 -63.70 -74.22
N GLY A 205 14.54 -62.84 -74.57
CA GLY A 205 13.40 -63.20 -75.44
C GLY A 205 13.72 -63.30 -76.94
N SER A 206 14.91 -62.86 -77.37
CA SER A 206 15.33 -62.83 -78.78
C SER A 206 16.26 -64.00 -79.18
N ARG A 207 16.51 -64.95 -78.26
CA ARG A 207 17.08 -66.28 -78.59
C ARG A 207 15.99 -67.35 -78.53
N ILE A 208 15.00 -67.25 -79.42
CA ILE A 208 14.33 -68.45 -79.92
C ILE A 208 15.26 -68.99 -81.01
N PRO A 209 15.87 -70.17 -80.86
CA PRO A 209 16.61 -70.78 -81.96
C PRO A 209 15.65 -71.03 -83.11
N ASP A 210 15.98 -70.57 -84.32
CA ASP A 210 15.24 -70.82 -85.57
C ASP A 210 15.02 -72.32 -85.89
N ALA A 211 15.54 -73.23 -85.05
CA ALA A 211 15.34 -74.67 -85.15
C ALA A 211 13.91 -75.16 -84.81
N MET A 212 12.99 -74.30 -84.31
CA MET A 212 11.63 -74.71 -83.96
C MET A 212 10.51 -74.31 -84.94
N ILE A 213 10.81 -73.63 -86.05
CA ILE A 213 9.79 -73.24 -87.06
C ILE A 213 9.66 -74.26 -88.21
N ALA A 214 10.45 -75.35 -88.22
CA ALA A 214 10.42 -76.35 -89.29
C ALA A 214 9.54 -77.60 -89.04
N SER A 215 8.58 -77.57 -88.10
CA SER A 215 7.73 -78.74 -87.82
C SER A 215 6.26 -78.42 -87.47
N LEU A 216 5.67 -77.41 -88.11
CA LEU A 216 4.22 -77.21 -88.21
C LEU A 216 3.85 -76.99 -89.67
#